data_AF-A0A6L8C8T2-F1
#
_entry.id   AF-A0A6L8C8T2-F1
#
_cell.length_a   1.000
_cell.length_b   1.000
_cell.length_c   1.000
_cell.angle_alpha   90.00
_cell.angle_beta   90.00
_cell.angle_gamma   90.00
#
_symmetry.space_group_name_H-M   'P 1'
#
loop_
_entity.id
_entity.type
_entity.pdbx_description
1 polymer ?
#
loop_
_entity_poly.entity_id
_entity_poly.type
_entity_poly.pdbx_seq_one_letter_code
_entity_poly.pdbx_strand_id
1 'polypeptide(L)'
;MERISSEQDNPYPDFVNRLRLLISKNPEIITLTLSNIFTMRLIGNKTHGDLAEIAISEFINQYMYDFHSIHVGKDLYRAKKREEDIKVVNEITKTEFPISLKAYGNGPLQLSTNKSYTMFPRLSEEGVIITDRNRIFNVLDSSAFDDFYSANVLPLIYDEKTKRCNIMVFDSVKARNAVAKITRIDHGHGRKHPVYLFYDSDDNYICEVRYGGASANALQRGLWTHTIRAQKFFTSVTDGWIDYSHNKVLVKLFSCALVASSSGHQTALDVINEDISKIKESTQKR
;
A
#
# COMPACT_ATOMS: atom_id res chain seq x y z
N MET A 1 27.78 -14.64 -13.21
CA MET A 1 27.56 -14.27 -11.79
C MET A 1 27.29 -12.77 -11.78
N GLU A 2 26.10 -12.39 -12.24
CA GLU A 2 25.64 -11.00 -12.22
C GLU A 2 25.16 -10.69 -10.81
N ARG A 3 25.64 -9.58 -10.26
CA ARG A 3 25.19 -9.09 -8.96
C ARG A 3 23.70 -8.78 -9.07
N ILE A 4 22.90 -9.47 -8.26
CA ILE A 4 21.55 -9.02 -7.90
C ILE A 4 21.70 -7.57 -7.45
N SER A 5 21.01 -6.64 -8.11
CA SER A 5 21.03 -5.22 -7.74
C SER A 5 20.63 -5.12 -6.27
N SER A 6 21.58 -4.72 -5.45
CA SER A 6 21.45 -4.56 -4.01
C SER A 6 20.30 -3.62 -3.67
N GLU A 7 19.65 -3.86 -2.54
CA GLU A 7 18.64 -3.00 -1.88
C GLU A 7 19.03 -1.50 -1.79
N GLN A 8 20.29 -1.16 -2.05
CA GLN A 8 20.84 0.19 -2.13
C GLN A 8 20.24 1.09 -3.24
N ASP A 9 19.56 0.53 -4.25
CA ASP A 9 18.99 1.32 -5.35
C ASP A 9 17.46 1.51 -5.28
N ASN A 10 16.76 0.94 -4.28
CA ASN A 10 15.32 1.19 -4.11
C ASN A 10 15.12 2.48 -3.28
N PRO A 11 14.56 3.57 -3.85
CA PRO A 11 14.30 4.81 -3.09
C PRO A 11 13.11 4.71 -2.12
N TYR A 12 12.29 3.66 -2.21
CA TYR A 12 11.05 3.54 -1.44
C TYR A 12 11.26 3.45 0.09
N PRO A 13 12.22 2.66 0.62
CA PRO A 13 12.49 2.65 2.07
C PRO A 13 12.91 4.01 2.62
N ASP A 14 13.72 4.79 1.89
CA ASP A 14 14.06 6.16 2.30
C ASP A 14 12.81 7.04 2.35
N PHE A 15 11.98 7.01 1.30
CA PHE A 15 10.70 7.71 1.30
C PHE A 15 9.81 7.34 2.51
N VAL A 16 9.66 6.05 2.82
CA VAL A 16 8.87 5.60 3.97
C VAL A 16 9.45 6.12 5.29
N ASN A 17 10.78 6.12 5.43
CA ASN A 17 11.45 6.65 6.62
C ASN A 17 11.25 8.17 6.76
N ARG A 18 11.34 8.92 5.65
CA ARG A 18 11.09 10.37 5.62
C ARG A 18 9.65 10.71 5.95
N LEU A 19 8.70 9.95 5.39
CA LEU A 19 7.28 10.06 5.70
C LEU A 19 7.00 9.77 7.19
N ARG A 20 7.57 8.69 7.72
CA ARG A 20 7.47 8.36 9.16
C ARG A 20 8.04 9.47 10.04
N LEU A 21 9.19 10.03 9.67
CA LEU A 21 9.80 11.13 10.42
C LEU A 21 8.91 12.38 10.41
N LEU A 22 8.39 12.78 9.25
CA LEU A 22 7.45 13.90 9.12
C LEU A 22 6.23 13.70 10.03
N ILE A 23 5.63 12.51 9.98
CA ILE A 23 4.46 12.14 10.79
C ILE A 23 4.78 12.19 12.28
N SER A 24 5.91 11.63 12.70
CA SER A 24 6.30 11.62 14.12
C SER A 24 6.47 13.02 14.70
N LYS A 25 6.94 13.97 13.89
CA LYS A 25 7.09 15.38 14.29
C LYS A 25 5.77 16.16 14.21
N ASN A 26 4.88 15.75 13.31
CA ASN A 26 3.63 16.46 13.03
C ASN A 26 2.45 15.47 12.97
N PRO A 27 2.07 14.82 14.08
CA PRO A 27 1.05 13.78 14.06
C PRO A 27 -0.34 14.32 13.65
N GLU A 28 -0.61 15.59 13.93
CA GLU A 28 -1.88 16.26 13.62
C GLU A 28 -2.17 16.32 12.11
N ILE A 29 -1.15 16.59 11.27
CA ILE A 29 -1.37 16.77 9.82
C ILE A 29 -1.80 15.47 9.15
N ILE A 30 -1.17 14.35 9.50
CA ILE A 30 -1.54 13.06 8.94
C ILE A 30 -2.86 12.56 9.53
N THR A 31 -3.14 12.86 10.80
CA THR A 31 -4.41 12.53 11.44
C THR A 31 -5.56 13.23 10.74
N LEU A 32 -5.41 14.52 10.43
CA LEU A 32 -6.36 15.29 9.63
C LEU A 32 -6.55 14.67 8.24
N THR A 33 -5.46 14.41 7.52
CA THR A 33 -5.51 13.84 6.16
C THR A 33 -6.18 12.46 6.13
N LEU A 34 -5.77 11.53 7.00
CA LEU A 34 -6.35 10.19 7.08
C LEU A 34 -7.82 10.26 7.51
N SER A 35 -8.19 11.14 8.45
CA SER A 35 -9.60 11.34 8.83
C SER A 35 -10.45 11.77 7.64
N ASN A 36 -9.94 12.70 6.82
CA ASN A 36 -10.63 13.13 5.61
C ASN A 36 -10.71 12.01 4.56
N ILE A 37 -9.64 11.24 4.35
CA ILE A 37 -9.64 10.06 3.45
C ILE A 37 -10.71 9.05 3.89
N PHE A 38 -10.73 8.64 5.16
CA PHE A 38 -11.68 7.64 5.63
C PHE A 38 -13.11 8.17 5.76
N THR A 39 -13.30 9.48 5.89
CA THR A 39 -14.62 10.11 5.74
C THR A 39 -15.23 9.83 4.36
N MET A 40 -14.41 9.73 3.30
CA MET A 40 -14.90 9.47 1.94
C MET A 40 -15.55 8.10 1.76
N ARG A 41 -15.38 7.18 2.72
CA ARG A 41 -16.15 5.93 2.75
C ARG A 41 -17.66 6.17 2.88
N LEU A 42 -18.07 7.30 3.45
CA LEU A 42 -19.48 7.71 3.47
C LEU A 42 -20.04 7.98 2.07
N ILE A 43 -19.18 8.27 1.08
CA ILE A 43 -19.56 8.43 -0.32
C ILE A 43 -19.57 7.07 -1.01
N GLY A 44 -18.53 6.25 -0.80
CA GLY A 44 -18.51 4.87 -1.29
C GLY A 44 -17.19 4.12 -1.12
N ASN A 45 -17.28 2.80 -1.04
CA ASN A 45 -16.14 1.90 -0.81
C ASN A 45 -15.14 1.82 -1.98
N LYS A 46 -15.52 2.14 -3.23
CA LYS A 46 -14.53 2.23 -4.32
C LYS A 46 -13.89 3.61 -4.35
N THR A 47 -14.73 4.64 -4.24
CA THR A 47 -14.37 6.05 -4.28
C THR A 47 -13.34 6.45 -3.23
N HIS A 48 -13.40 5.89 -2.01
CA HIS A 48 -12.40 6.23 -0.98
C HIS A 48 -10.97 5.80 -1.35
N GLY A 49 -10.80 4.72 -2.13
CA GLY A 49 -9.49 4.27 -2.59
C GLY A 49 -8.91 5.27 -3.59
N ASP A 50 -9.67 5.60 -4.63
CA ASP A 50 -9.26 6.59 -5.64
C ASP A 50 -8.97 7.97 -4.97
N LEU A 51 -9.78 8.38 -4.00
CA LEU A 51 -9.57 9.63 -3.25
C LEU A 51 -8.37 9.57 -2.29
N ALA A 52 -8.03 8.39 -1.76
CA ALA A 52 -6.82 8.22 -0.97
C ALA A 52 -5.55 8.44 -1.81
N GLU A 53 -5.55 8.00 -3.06
CA GLU A 53 -4.43 8.21 -4.00
C GLU A 53 -4.19 9.70 -4.27
N ILE A 54 -5.28 10.44 -4.52
CA ILE A 54 -5.24 11.90 -4.73
C ILE A 54 -4.75 12.59 -3.45
N ALA A 55 -5.36 12.26 -2.30
CA ALA A 55 -5.04 12.92 -1.03
C ALA A 55 -3.61 12.65 -0.56
N ILE A 56 -3.08 11.43 -0.72
CA ILE A 56 -1.69 11.13 -0.37
C ILE A 56 -0.72 11.79 -1.35
N SER A 57 -1.04 11.84 -2.65
CA SER A 57 -0.21 12.59 -3.61
C SER A 57 -0.10 14.05 -3.21
N GLU A 58 -1.23 14.67 -2.87
CA GLU A 58 -1.26 16.06 -2.44
C GLU A 58 -0.57 16.25 -1.08
N PHE A 59 -0.72 15.31 -0.14
CA PHE A 59 -0.01 15.35 1.14
C PHE A 59 1.51 15.38 0.93
N ILE A 60 2.04 14.55 0.02
CA ILE A 60 3.46 14.55 -0.31
C ILE A 60 3.86 15.93 -0.86
N ASN A 61 3.15 16.45 -1.85
CA ASN A 61 3.43 17.75 -2.47
C ASN A 61 3.38 18.92 -1.48
N GLN A 62 2.47 18.85 -0.51
CA GLN A 62 2.29 19.92 0.46
C GLN A 62 3.31 19.84 1.60
N TYR A 63 3.67 18.65 2.07
CA TYR A 63 4.37 18.50 3.36
C TYR A 63 5.75 17.83 3.28
N MET A 64 6.14 17.22 2.15
CA MET A 64 7.45 16.57 1.98
C MET A 64 8.30 17.32 0.94
N TYR A 65 9.12 18.27 1.39
CA TYR A 65 9.89 19.15 0.49
C TYR A 65 10.93 18.44 -0.40
N ASP A 66 11.35 17.25 0.00
CA ASP A 66 12.31 16.40 -0.70
C ASP A 66 11.64 15.44 -1.69
N PHE A 67 10.31 15.44 -1.78
CA PHE A 67 9.55 14.60 -2.70
C PHE A 67 8.43 15.35 -3.40
N HIS A 68 8.18 14.95 -4.64
CA HIS A 68 7.01 15.35 -5.40
C HIS A 68 6.21 14.11 -5.79
N SER A 69 4.89 14.20 -5.83
CA SER A 69 4.00 13.11 -6.19
C SER A 69 2.99 13.51 -7.25
N ILE A 70 2.79 12.59 -8.19
CA ILE A 70 1.82 12.70 -9.27
C ILE A 70 0.82 11.55 -9.12
N HIS A 71 -0.47 11.88 -9.02
CA HIS A 71 -1.54 10.89 -9.17
C HIS A 71 -1.59 10.45 -10.64
N VAL A 72 -1.40 9.15 -10.89
CA VAL A 72 -1.27 8.66 -12.27
C VAL A 72 -2.64 8.46 -12.92
N GLY A 73 -3.66 8.12 -12.14
CA GLY A 73 -5.01 7.85 -12.62
C GLY A 73 -5.09 6.74 -13.67
N LYS A 74 -6.27 6.57 -14.28
CA LYS A 74 -6.52 5.51 -15.29
C LYS A 74 -6.25 5.94 -16.73
N ASP A 75 -6.24 7.23 -17.03
CA ASP A 75 -6.25 7.74 -18.41
C ASP A 75 -4.85 7.85 -19.03
N LEU A 76 -3.79 8.02 -18.23
CA LEU A 76 -2.44 8.22 -18.76
C LEU A 76 -1.70 6.94 -19.18
N TYR A 77 -2.17 5.74 -18.79
CA TYR A 77 -1.35 4.53 -18.95
C TYR A 77 -2.14 3.24 -19.23
N ARG A 78 -2.71 3.14 -20.44
CA ARG A 78 -3.22 1.86 -21.00
C ARG A 78 -2.12 0.81 -21.28
N ALA A 79 -0.85 1.10 -21.00
CA ALA A 79 0.31 0.29 -21.41
C ALA A 79 1.13 -0.37 -20.28
N LYS A 80 0.78 -0.25 -18.99
CA LYS A 80 1.72 -0.61 -17.90
C LYS A 80 1.79 -2.10 -17.54
N LYS A 81 3.03 -2.58 -17.39
CA LYS A 81 3.46 -3.89 -16.85
C LYS A 81 3.20 -4.03 -15.33
N ARG A 82 3.05 -2.93 -14.57
CA ARG A 82 2.85 -2.91 -13.10
C ARG A 82 1.60 -2.15 -12.68
N GLU A 83 1.19 -2.29 -11.42
CA GLU A 83 0.04 -1.60 -10.80
C GLU A 83 0.60 -0.39 -10.04
N GLU A 84 0.34 0.82 -10.53
CA GLU A 84 0.98 2.04 -10.06
C GLU A 84 -0.11 3.11 -9.89
N ASP A 85 -0.38 3.51 -8.65
CA ASP A 85 -1.48 4.42 -8.33
C ASP A 85 -0.96 5.87 -8.26
N ILE A 86 0.25 6.04 -7.71
CA ILE A 86 0.97 7.31 -7.67
C ILE A 86 2.42 7.12 -8.14
N LYS A 87 3.03 8.19 -8.66
CA LYS A 87 4.47 8.25 -8.95
C LYS A 87 5.11 9.28 -8.03
N VAL A 88 6.13 8.87 -7.28
CA VAL A 88 6.91 9.76 -6.43
C VAL A 88 8.26 10.04 -7.09
N VAL A 89 8.70 11.29 -7.00
CA VAL A 89 9.99 11.78 -7.49
C VAL A 89 10.74 12.32 -6.29
N ASN A 90 11.95 11.82 -6.04
CA ASN A 90 12.85 12.44 -5.08
C ASN A 90 13.43 13.72 -5.71
N GLU A 91 13.20 14.88 -5.10
CA GLU A 91 13.60 16.18 -5.66
C GLU A 91 15.11 16.40 -5.66
N ILE A 92 15.86 15.66 -4.84
CA ILE A 92 17.31 15.77 -4.71
C ILE A 92 17.99 14.85 -5.73
N THR A 93 17.63 13.57 -5.73
CA THR A 93 18.28 12.56 -6.60
C THR A 93 17.66 12.47 -7.98
N LYS A 94 16.46 13.05 -8.17
CA LYS A 94 15.61 12.93 -9.36
C LYS A 94 15.17 11.51 -9.69
N THR A 95 15.33 10.58 -8.74
CA THR A 95 14.86 9.21 -8.88
C THR A 95 13.34 9.18 -8.84
N GLU A 96 12.74 8.54 -9.83
CA GLU A 96 11.30 8.29 -9.88
C GLU A 96 11.01 6.84 -9.47
N PHE A 97 9.95 6.65 -8.70
CA PHE A 97 9.48 5.32 -8.34
C PHE A 97 7.97 5.30 -8.20
N PRO A 98 7.29 4.26 -8.71
CA PRO A 98 5.88 4.11 -8.52
C PRO A 98 5.58 3.62 -7.10
N ILE A 99 4.38 3.93 -6.61
CA ILE A 99 3.81 3.36 -5.39
C ILE A 99 2.41 2.86 -5.71
N SER A 100 2.09 1.65 -5.29
CA SER A 100 0.71 1.17 -5.22
C SER A 100 0.13 1.50 -3.85
N LEU A 101 -0.92 2.31 -3.84
CA LEU A 101 -1.62 2.70 -2.62
C LEU A 101 -2.79 1.75 -2.39
N LYS A 102 -2.90 1.27 -1.15
CA LYS A 102 -3.90 0.25 -0.80
C LYS A 102 -4.72 0.70 0.40
N ALA A 103 -5.94 1.20 0.17
CA ALA A 103 -6.89 1.49 1.26
C ALA A 103 -7.73 0.24 1.60
N TYR A 104 -7.42 -0.44 2.70
CA TYR A 104 -8.03 -1.73 3.08
C TYR A 104 -8.44 -1.78 4.54
N GLY A 105 -9.49 -2.55 4.83
CA GLY A 105 -9.83 -2.90 6.20
C GLY A 105 -8.73 -3.75 6.84
N ASN A 106 -8.60 -3.66 8.16
CA ASN A 106 -7.71 -4.51 8.95
C ASN A 106 -8.06 -6.00 8.71
N GLY A 107 -7.13 -6.77 8.12
CA GLY A 107 -7.43 -8.06 7.53
C GLY A 107 -6.53 -8.47 6.35
N PRO A 108 -7.06 -9.25 5.39
CA PRO A 108 -6.35 -9.65 4.18
C PRO A 108 -5.93 -8.45 3.33
N LEU A 109 -4.68 -8.44 2.90
CA LEU A 109 -4.09 -7.39 2.05
C LEU A 109 -3.47 -8.04 0.82
N GLN A 110 -3.84 -7.57 -0.36
CA GLN A 110 -3.21 -7.99 -1.61
C GLN A 110 -1.96 -7.14 -1.85
N LEU A 111 -0.79 -7.79 -1.91
CA LEU A 111 0.50 -7.14 -2.18
C LEU A 111 0.78 -7.07 -3.68
N SER A 112 0.35 -8.07 -4.44
CA SER A 112 0.49 -8.10 -5.90
C SER A 112 -0.63 -8.90 -6.54
N THR A 113 -1.09 -8.43 -7.69
CA THR A 113 -2.05 -9.14 -8.54
C THR A 113 -1.41 -10.25 -9.39
N ASN A 114 -0.08 -10.36 -9.40
CA ASN A 114 0.70 -11.31 -10.21
C ASN A 114 0.17 -11.38 -11.65
N LYS A 115 0.26 -10.27 -12.38
CA LYS A 115 -0.34 -10.12 -13.72
C LYS A 115 0.20 -11.13 -14.75
N SER A 116 1.42 -11.62 -14.55
CA SER A 116 2.07 -12.66 -15.37
C SER A 116 1.60 -14.07 -15.02
N TYR A 117 0.86 -14.25 -13.92
CA TYR A 117 0.39 -15.55 -13.42
C TYR A 117 1.51 -16.54 -13.13
N THR A 118 2.72 -16.10 -12.79
CA THR A 118 3.93 -16.94 -12.71
C THR A 118 4.18 -17.56 -11.33
N MET A 119 3.85 -16.88 -10.23
CA MET A 119 4.12 -17.38 -8.86
C MET A 119 3.49 -18.75 -8.58
N PHE A 120 2.20 -18.94 -8.90
CA PHE A 120 1.49 -20.18 -8.56
C PHE A 120 2.00 -21.39 -9.37
N PRO A 121 2.16 -21.31 -10.71
CA PRO A 121 2.80 -22.37 -11.48
C PRO A 121 4.19 -22.75 -10.96
N ARG A 122 5.03 -21.77 -10.66
CA ARG A 122 6.36 -22.02 -10.10
C ARG A 122 6.30 -22.81 -8.79
N LEU A 123 5.38 -22.45 -7.89
CA LEU A 123 5.15 -23.20 -6.64
C LEU A 123 4.56 -24.59 -6.88
N SER A 124 3.79 -24.80 -7.95
CA SER A 124 3.18 -26.09 -8.28
C SER A 124 4.16 -27.15 -8.76
N GLU A 125 5.37 -26.74 -9.14
CA GLU A 125 6.50 -27.63 -9.42
C GLU A 125 7.11 -28.21 -8.14
N GLU A 126 6.74 -27.67 -6.97
CA GLU A 126 7.24 -28.10 -5.68
C GLU A 126 6.29 -29.11 -4.99
N GLY A 127 6.73 -29.68 -3.87
CA GLY A 127 5.92 -30.58 -3.06
C GLY A 127 4.84 -29.88 -2.25
N VAL A 128 4.01 -30.67 -1.55
CA VAL A 128 2.94 -30.15 -0.67
C VAL A 128 3.51 -29.36 0.52
N ILE A 129 4.66 -29.78 1.04
CA ILE A 129 5.37 -29.10 2.13
C ILE A 129 6.83 -28.92 1.70
N ILE A 130 7.34 -27.71 1.86
CA ILE A 130 8.73 -27.34 1.56
C ILE A 130 9.32 -26.77 2.84
N THR A 131 10.33 -27.45 3.39
CA THR A 131 11.08 -27.01 4.59
C THR A 131 12.58 -26.93 4.35
N ASP A 132 13.06 -27.46 3.21
CA ASP A 132 14.46 -27.33 2.84
C ASP A 132 14.78 -25.87 2.46
N ARG A 133 15.74 -25.30 3.17
CA ARG A 133 16.11 -23.87 3.05
C ARG A 133 16.58 -23.52 1.63
N ASN A 134 17.38 -24.38 1.01
CA ASN A 134 17.90 -24.12 -0.34
C ASN A 134 16.76 -24.13 -1.37
N ARG A 135 15.82 -25.08 -1.27
CA ARG A 135 14.63 -25.10 -2.11
C ARG A 135 13.74 -23.87 -1.92
N ILE A 136 13.52 -23.44 -0.68
CA ILE A 136 12.75 -22.22 -0.39
C ILE A 136 13.39 -21.02 -1.07
N PHE A 137 14.70 -20.82 -0.92
CA PHE A 137 15.39 -19.71 -1.60
C PHE A 137 15.35 -19.85 -3.12
N ASN A 138 15.50 -21.04 -3.69
CA ASN A 138 15.36 -21.25 -5.13
C ASN A 138 13.96 -20.92 -5.68
N VAL A 139 12.90 -21.06 -4.87
CA VAL A 139 11.56 -20.60 -5.23
C VAL A 139 11.50 -19.08 -5.17
N LEU A 140 11.91 -18.53 -4.02
CA LEU A 140 11.83 -17.11 -3.71
C LEU A 140 12.73 -16.25 -4.60
N ASP A 141 13.83 -16.78 -5.13
CA ASP A 141 14.79 -16.08 -6.00
C ASP A 141 14.51 -16.31 -7.49
N SER A 142 13.44 -17.05 -7.82
CA SER A 142 12.99 -17.17 -9.20
C SER A 142 12.33 -15.87 -9.68
N SER A 143 12.42 -15.61 -10.98
CA SER A 143 11.82 -14.43 -11.61
C SER A 143 10.30 -14.35 -11.42
N ALA A 144 9.64 -15.46 -11.07
CA ALA A 144 8.24 -15.48 -10.71
C ALA A 144 7.92 -14.60 -9.49
N PHE A 145 8.90 -14.34 -8.63
CA PHE A 145 8.79 -13.53 -7.41
C PHE A 145 9.45 -12.14 -7.53
N ASP A 146 9.92 -11.71 -8.69
CA ASP A 146 10.55 -10.38 -8.84
C ASP A 146 9.62 -9.25 -8.40
N ASP A 147 8.33 -9.35 -8.73
CA ASP A 147 7.30 -8.39 -8.35
C ASP A 147 6.97 -8.42 -6.85
N PHE A 148 7.36 -9.46 -6.11
CA PHE A 148 7.19 -9.49 -4.66
C PHE A 148 8.16 -8.52 -3.97
N TYR A 149 9.42 -8.48 -4.43
CA TYR A 149 10.46 -7.65 -3.81
C TYR A 149 10.49 -6.22 -4.33
N SER A 150 10.04 -6.01 -5.56
CA SER A 150 10.07 -4.68 -6.20
C SER A 150 8.76 -3.90 -6.08
N ALA A 151 7.73 -4.47 -5.44
CA ALA A 151 6.47 -3.77 -5.22
C ALA A 151 6.58 -2.77 -4.06
N ASN A 152 6.51 -1.49 -4.41
CA ASN A 152 6.37 -0.39 -3.46
C ASN A 152 4.89 -0.24 -3.07
N VAL A 153 4.45 -0.95 -2.04
CA VAL A 153 3.05 -0.91 -1.59
C VAL A 153 2.92 -0.03 -0.35
N LEU A 154 2.04 0.98 -0.38
CA LEU A 154 1.73 1.86 0.76
C LEU A 154 0.28 1.60 1.25
N PRO A 155 0.08 0.72 2.24
CA PRO A 155 -1.26 0.40 2.73
C PRO A 155 -1.76 1.41 3.75
N LEU A 156 -2.94 1.96 3.51
CA LEU A 156 -3.74 2.71 4.48
C LEU A 156 -4.76 1.74 5.08
N ILE A 157 -4.44 1.23 6.27
CA ILE A 157 -5.24 0.22 6.96
C ILE A 157 -6.24 0.91 7.89
N TYR A 158 -7.50 0.47 7.88
CA TYR A 158 -8.52 0.99 8.80
C TYR A 158 -9.28 -0.11 9.54
N ASP A 159 -9.66 0.19 10.78
CA ASP A 159 -10.68 -0.52 11.52
C ASP A 159 -11.91 0.38 11.60
N GLU A 160 -12.93 0.03 10.81
CA GLU A 160 -14.19 0.76 10.73
C GLU A 160 -14.97 0.73 12.03
N LYS A 161 -14.92 -0.38 12.77
CA LYS A 161 -15.72 -0.57 13.98
C LYS A 161 -15.23 0.35 15.09
N THR A 162 -13.91 0.48 15.22
CA THR A 162 -13.27 1.33 16.23
C THR A 162 -12.91 2.72 15.71
N LYS A 163 -13.09 2.98 14.41
CA LYS A 163 -12.72 4.22 13.71
C LYS A 163 -11.25 4.58 13.92
N ARG A 164 -10.40 3.60 13.63
CA ARG A 164 -8.94 3.75 13.71
C ARG A 164 -8.30 3.51 12.36
N CYS A 165 -7.16 4.13 12.12
CA CYS A 165 -6.37 3.91 10.93
C CYS A 165 -4.88 3.88 11.20
N ASN A 166 -4.11 3.27 10.29
CA ASN A 166 -2.67 3.14 10.39
C ASN A 166 -2.09 2.98 8.98
N ILE A 167 -0.90 3.55 8.74
CA ILE A 167 -0.12 3.24 7.54
C ILE A 167 0.84 2.11 7.89
N MET A 168 0.55 0.90 7.41
CA MET A 168 1.31 -0.31 7.76
C MET A 168 2.04 -0.85 6.54
N VAL A 169 3.34 -0.62 6.44
CA VAL A 169 4.17 -1.07 5.31
C VAL A 169 4.68 -2.49 5.59
N PHE A 170 4.48 -3.40 4.65
CA PHE A 170 4.96 -4.78 4.74
C PHE A 170 6.46 -4.85 4.41
N ASP A 171 7.26 -5.41 5.31
CA ASP A 171 8.69 -5.61 5.15
C ASP A 171 8.94 -6.94 4.40
N SER A 172 8.98 -6.85 3.07
CA SER A 172 9.15 -8.00 2.18
C SER A 172 10.51 -8.70 2.37
N VAL A 173 11.56 -7.94 2.71
CA VAL A 173 12.91 -8.46 2.96
C VAL A 173 12.92 -9.28 4.24
N LYS A 174 12.41 -8.73 5.33
CA LYS A 174 12.27 -9.45 6.61
C LYS A 174 11.39 -10.69 6.45
N ALA A 175 10.26 -10.55 5.74
CA ALA A 175 9.36 -11.66 5.45
C ALA A 175 10.07 -12.79 4.67
N ARG A 176 10.77 -12.46 3.58
CA ARG A 176 11.55 -13.41 2.76
C ARG A 176 12.55 -14.19 3.61
N ASN A 177 13.35 -13.46 4.39
CA ASN A 177 14.41 -14.06 5.19
C ASN A 177 13.88 -14.91 6.35
N ALA A 178 12.64 -14.68 6.77
CA ALA A 178 11.98 -15.45 7.81
C ALA A 178 11.31 -16.73 7.30
N VAL A 179 11.06 -16.89 5.99
CA VAL A 179 10.39 -18.09 5.46
C VAL A 179 11.18 -19.35 5.81
N ALA A 180 10.57 -20.24 6.58
CA ALA A 180 11.12 -21.54 6.96
C ALA A 180 10.27 -22.71 6.45
N LYS A 181 9.00 -22.44 6.11
CA LYS A 181 8.07 -23.47 5.61
C LYS A 181 7.09 -22.89 4.59
N ILE A 182 6.88 -23.62 3.50
CA ILE A 182 5.83 -23.35 2.51
C ILE A 182 4.91 -24.57 2.45
N THR A 183 3.60 -24.35 2.61
CA THR A 183 2.61 -25.43 2.59
C THR A 183 1.51 -25.15 1.58
N ARG A 184 1.27 -26.12 0.70
CA ARG A 184 0.11 -26.14 -0.19
C ARG A 184 -1.14 -26.55 0.58
N ILE A 185 -2.22 -25.78 0.43
CA ILE A 185 -3.56 -26.15 0.88
C ILE A 185 -4.48 -26.17 -0.32
N ASP A 186 -5.10 -27.31 -0.61
CA ASP A 186 -5.96 -27.49 -1.78
C ASP A 186 -7.37 -26.91 -1.58
N HIS A 187 -8.17 -27.54 -0.71
CA HIS A 187 -9.59 -27.20 -0.50
C HIS A 187 -9.96 -27.33 0.99
N GLY A 188 -10.90 -26.51 1.48
CA GLY A 188 -11.38 -26.54 2.87
C GLY A 188 -11.54 -25.16 3.50
N HIS A 189 -12.20 -25.08 4.67
CA HIS A 189 -12.43 -23.83 5.43
C HIS A 189 -13.01 -22.66 4.61
N GLY A 190 -13.94 -22.97 3.69
CA GLY A 190 -14.59 -21.97 2.81
C GLY A 190 -13.80 -21.59 1.55
N ARG A 191 -12.62 -22.19 1.32
CA ARG A 191 -11.75 -21.88 0.18
C ARG A 191 -11.99 -22.84 -1.00
N LYS A 192 -12.27 -22.27 -2.17
CA LYS A 192 -12.55 -23.01 -3.41
C LYS A 192 -11.31 -23.37 -4.24
N HIS A 193 -10.21 -22.63 -4.08
CA HIS A 193 -9.01 -22.77 -4.89
C HIS A 193 -7.76 -22.98 -4.02
N PRO A 194 -6.76 -23.73 -4.52
CA PRO A 194 -5.55 -24.00 -3.77
C PRO A 194 -4.77 -22.71 -3.47
N VAL A 195 -4.01 -22.74 -2.39
CA VAL A 195 -3.04 -21.69 -2.03
C VAL A 195 -1.74 -22.29 -1.55
N TYR A 196 -0.68 -21.50 -1.61
CA TYR A 196 0.55 -21.76 -0.88
C TYR A 196 0.69 -20.78 0.27
N LEU A 197 0.84 -21.28 1.48
CA LEU A 197 1.01 -20.51 2.70
C LEU A 197 2.48 -20.52 3.10
N PHE A 198 2.99 -19.35 3.47
CA PHE A 198 4.37 -19.15 3.87
C PHE A 198 4.40 -18.91 5.37
N TYR A 199 5.28 -19.62 6.06
CA TYR A 199 5.44 -19.59 7.51
C TYR A 199 6.90 -19.38 7.88
N ASP A 200 7.13 -18.79 9.05
CA ASP A 200 8.45 -18.77 9.66
C ASP A 200 8.75 -20.02 10.50
N SER A 201 9.90 -20.03 11.16
CA SER A 201 10.39 -21.14 11.98
C SER A 201 9.49 -21.48 13.17
N ASP A 202 8.65 -20.54 13.60
CA ASP A 202 7.73 -20.68 14.72
C ASP A 202 6.30 -20.96 14.23
N ASP A 203 6.14 -21.36 12.96
CA ASP A 203 4.86 -21.62 12.30
C ASP A 203 3.89 -20.43 12.26
N ASN A 204 4.40 -19.20 12.42
CA ASN A 204 3.57 -18.01 12.25
C ASN A 204 3.38 -17.69 10.77
N TYR A 205 2.18 -17.23 10.43
CA TYR A 205 1.83 -16.84 9.06
C TYR A 205 2.59 -15.59 8.60
N ILE A 206 3.14 -15.63 7.39
CA ILE A 206 3.82 -14.51 6.74
C ILE A 206 2.96 -13.96 5.59
N CYS A 207 2.69 -14.80 4.60
CA CYS A 207 1.98 -14.45 3.38
C CYS A 207 1.38 -15.69 2.71
N GLU A 208 0.62 -15.50 1.64
CA GLU A 208 0.07 -16.57 0.82
C GLU A 208 0.04 -16.22 -0.66
N VAL A 209 0.32 -17.20 -1.51
CA VAL A 209 0.07 -17.11 -2.96
C VAL A 209 -1.24 -17.80 -3.26
N ARG A 210 -2.20 -17.03 -3.79
CA ARG A 210 -3.51 -17.54 -4.19
C ARG A 210 -3.54 -17.95 -5.66
N TYR A 211 -4.21 -19.07 -5.94
CA TYR A 211 -4.42 -19.54 -7.30
C TYR A 211 -5.24 -18.53 -8.11
N GLY A 212 -4.70 -18.12 -9.26
CA GLY A 212 -5.42 -17.28 -10.20
C GLY A 212 -5.93 -18.01 -11.43
N GLY A 213 -5.07 -18.72 -12.15
CA GLY A 213 -5.38 -18.99 -13.55
C GLY A 213 -5.71 -17.70 -14.34
N ALA A 214 -5.92 -17.81 -15.65
CA ALA A 214 -6.26 -16.64 -16.47
C ALA A 214 -7.68 -16.11 -16.22
N SER A 215 -8.56 -16.92 -15.62
CA SER A 215 -9.99 -16.61 -15.46
C SER A 215 -10.41 -16.13 -14.06
N ALA A 216 -9.55 -16.23 -13.03
CA ALA A 216 -9.95 -15.75 -11.70
C ALA A 216 -9.86 -14.23 -11.57
N ASN A 217 -10.75 -13.69 -10.73
CA ASN A 217 -10.79 -12.29 -10.37
C ASN A 217 -9.44 -11.85 -9.75
N ALA A 218 -9.07 -10.58 -9.91
CA ALA A 218 -7.87 -10.00 -9.29
C ALA A 218 -7.83 -10.28 -7.77
N LEU A 219 -8.97 -10.24 -7.09
CA LEU A 219 -9.08 -10.50 -5.64
C LEU A 219 -8.89 -11.98 -5.24
N GLN A 220 -8.81 -12.88 -6.21
CA GLN A 220 -8.68 -14.32 -5.97
C GLN A 220 -7.28 -14.83 -6.25
N ARG A 221 -6.37 -13.98 -6.76
CA ARG A 221 -5.05 -14.40 -7.25
C ARG A 221 -3.91 -13.57 -6.71
N GLY A 222 -2.69 -14.04 -6.97
CA GLY A 222 -1.47 -13.30 -6.69
C GLY A 222 -1.04 -13.42 -5.24
N LEU A 223 -0.26 -12.46 -4.78
CA LEU A 223 0.35 -12.49 -3.46
C LEU A 223 -0.45 -11.69 -2.45
N TRP A 224 -0.73 -12.34 -1.33
CA TRP A 224 -1.52 -11.80 -0.24
C TRP A 224 -0.75 -11.92 1.07
N THR A 225 -1.04 -11.01 1.99
CA THR A 225 -0.70 -11.15 3.41
C THR A 225 -1.94 -10.82 4.24
N HIS A 226 -1.77 -10.70 5.55
CA HIS A 226 -2.85 -10.41 6.47
C HIS A 226 -2.30 -9.57 7.63
N THR A 227 -2.77 -8.32 7.74
CA THR A 227 -2.24 -7.33 8.69
C THR A 227 -2.31 -7.78 10.15
N ILE A 228 -3.35 -8.53 10.54
CA ILE A 228 -3.46 -9.13 11.88
C ILE A 228 -2.50 -10.33 12.07
N ARG A 229 -2.51 -11.32 11.16
CA ARG A 229 -1.77 -12.59 11.34
C ARG A 229 -0.26 -12.45 11.12
N ALA A 230 0.13 -11.52 10.24
CA ALA A 230 1.51 -11.25 9.87
C ALA A 230 2.04 -9.93 10.48
N GLN A 231 1.42 -9.44 11.58
CA GLN A 231 1.72 -8.12 12.16
C GLN A 231 3.22 -7.86 12.37
N LYS A 232 4.00 -8.88 12.76
CA LYS A 232 5.45 -8.75 12.99
C LYS A 232 6.28 -8.44 11.74
N PHE A 233 5.69 -8.58 10.55
CA PHE A 233 6.29 -8.22 9.27
C PHE A 233 5.79 -6.85 8.75
N PHE A 234 5.07 -6.09 9.57
CA PHE A 234 4.66 -4.74 9.25
C PHE A 234 5.39 -3.72 10.11
N THR A 235 5.72 -2.59 9.49
CA THR A 235 6.17 -1.37 10.18
C THR A 235 5.06 -0.34 10.11
N SER A 236 4.70 0.22 11.26
CA SER A 236 3.76 1.34 11.32
C SER A 236 4.50 2.65 11.02
N VAL A 237 4.06 3.35 9.97
CA VAL A 237 4.57 4.67 9.57
C VAL A 237 3.89 5.77 10.39
N THR A 238 2.68 5.51 10.90
CA THR A 238 1.94 6.43 11.79
C THR A 238 2.27 6.27 13.28
N ASP A 239 3.25 5.43 13.61
CA ASP A 239 3.64 5.10 15.00
C ASP A 239 2.50 4.53 15.86
N GLY A 240 1.60 3.78 15.22
CA GLY A 240 0.43 3.18 15.87
C GLY A 240 -0.88 3.52 15.17
N TRP A 241 -1.97 3.16 15.84
CA TRP A 241 -3.33 3.44 15.39
C TRP A 241 -3.72 4.87 15.73
N ILE A 242 -4.26 5.58 14.75
CA ILE A 242 -4.82 6.93 14.87
C ILE A 242 -6.34 6.82 14.90
N ASP A 243 -6.98 7.37 15.93
CA ASP A 243 -8.44 7.54 15.96
C ASP A 243 -8.84 8.61 14.93
N TYR A 244 -9.88 8.34 14.14
CA TYR A 244 -10.41 9.31 13.17
C TYR A 244 -11.89 9.58 13.38
N SER A 245 -12.33 10.77 12.94
CA SER A 245 -13.73 11.16 12.96
C SER A 245 -14.20 11.55 11.56
N HIS A 246 -15.52 11.46 11.33
CA HIS A 246 -16.10 11.81 10.04
C HIS A 246 -16.24 13.32 9.88
N ASN A 247 -15.65 13.87 8.83
CA ASN A 247 -15.81 15.26 8.42
C ASN A 247 -17.01 15.42 7.46
N LYS A 248 -18.22 15.53 8.01
CA LYS A 248 -19.43 15.69 7.17
C LYS A 248 -19.45 16.98 6.35
N VAL A 249 -18.73 18.01 6.78
CA VAL A 249 -18.57 19.26 6.01
C VAL A 249 -17.82 18.97 4.70
N LEU A 250 -16.77 18.15 4.74
CA LEU A 250 -16.06 17.73 3.53
C LEU A 250 -16.97 16.95 2.56
N VAL A 251 -17.82 16.06 3.06
CA VAL A 251 -18.81 15.36 2.20
C VAL A 251 -19.75 16.36 1.53
N LYS A 252 -20.20 17.39 2.26
CA LYS A 252 -21.04 18.45 1.71
C LYS A 252 -20.28 19.30 0.68
N LEU A 253 -19.02 19.62 0.94
CA LEU A 253 -18.15 20.35 0.01
C LEU A 253 -18.01 19.59 -1.31
N PHE A 254 -17.69 18.29 -1.27
CA PHE A 254 -17.67 17.44 -2.47
C PHE A 254 -19.01 17.46 -3.22
N SER A 255 -20.11 17.29 -2.49
CA SER A 255 -21.45 17.29 -3.08
C SER A 255 -21.76 18.62 -3.79
N CYS A 256 -21.37 19.74 -3.20
CA CYS A 256 -21.53 21.07 -3.80
C CYS A 256 -20.57 21.29 -4.97
N ALA A 257 -19.32 20.82 -4.87
CA ALA A 257 -18.33 20.93 -5.95
C ALA A 257 -18.83 20.23 -7.22
N LEU A 258 -19.50 19.07 -7.12
CA LEU A 258 -20.00 18.35 -8.30
C LEU A 258 -21.06 19.10 -9.13
N VAL A 259 -21.66 20.16 -8.59
CA VAL A 259 -22.69 20.98 -9.27
C VAL A 259 -22.32 22.46 -9.40
N ALA A 260 -21.09 22.81 -9.01
CA ALA A 260 -20.58 24.19 -9.10
C ALA A 260 -19.86 24.45 -10.43
N SER A 261 -19.69 25.73 -10.77
CA SER A 261 -18.91 26.16 -11.92
C SER A 261 -17.40 26.10 -11.63
N SER A 262 -16.59 26.04 -12.70
CA SER A 262 -15.13 26.10 -12.60
C SER A 262 -14.63 27.34 -11.84
N SER A 263 -15.27 28.51 -12.03
CA SER A 263 -14.96 29.71 -11.25
C SER A 263 -15.24 29.55 -9.76
N GLY A 264 -16.34 28.87 -9.40
CA GLY A 264 -16.64 28.53 -8.01
C GLY A 264 -15.62 27.56 -7.41
N HIS A 265 -15.14 26.59 -8.20
CA HIS A 265 -14.07 25.68 -7.78
C HIS A 265 -12.76 26.41 -7.51
N GLN A 266 -12.35 27.33 -8.40
CA GLN A 266 -11.14 28.11 -8.21
C GLN A 266 -11.20 28.93 -6.92
N THR A 267 -12.33 29.60 -6.67
CA THR A 267 -12.53 30.39 -5.45
C THR A 267 -12.44 29.52 -4.19
N ALA A 268 -13.05 28.33 -4.22
CA ALA A 268 -12.96 27.37 -3.13
C ALA A 268 -11.52 26.86 -2.93
N LEU A 269 -10.79 26.60 -4.02
CA LEU A 269 -9.40 26.15 -4.00
C LEU A 269 -8.48 27.20 -3.36
N ASP A 270 -8.66 28.48 -3.70
CA ASP A 270 -7.85 29.57 -3.14
C ASP A 270 -8.02 29.64 -1.60
N VAL A 271 -9.27 29.56 -1.11
CA VAL A 271 -9.57 29.54 0.33
C VAL A 271 -8.97 28.33 1.03
N ILE A 272 -9.01 27.15 0.39
CA ILE A 272 -8.42 25.92 0.95
C ILE A 272 -6.89 26.02 1.00
N ASN A 273 -6.25 26.58 -0.03
CA ASN A 273 -4.79 26.77 -0.06
C ASN A 273 -4.31 27.74 1.01
N GLU A 274 -5.08 28.79 1.30
CA GLU A 274 -4.80 29.69 2.43
C GLU A 274 -4.87 28.95 3.78
N ASP A 275 -5.86 28.08 3.96
CA ASP A 275 -6.00 27.26 5.18
C ASP A 275 -4.82 26.29 5.35
N ILE A 276 -4.45 25.58 4.28
CA ILE A 276 -3.28 24.68 4.27
C ILE A 276 -2.00 25.44 4.65
N SER A 277 -1.82 26.67 4.12
CA SER A 277 -0.66 27.50 4.44
C SER A 277 -0.60 27.86 5.93
N LYS A 278 -1.75 28.22 6.54
CA LYS A 278 -1.85 28.46 7.99
C LYS A 278 -1.51 27.23 8.82
N ILE A 279 -1.96 26.03 8.39
CA ILE A 279 -1.61 24.77 9.05
C ILE A 279 -0.10 24.52 9.00
N LYS A 280 0.56 24.75 7.86
CA LYS A 280 2.02 24.62 7.72
C LYS A 280 2.78 25.59 8.62
N GLU A 281 2.35 26.85 8.70
CA GLU A 281 2.99 27.83 9.60
C GLU A 281 2.84 27.45 11.07
N SER A 282 1.70 26.87 11.45
CA SER A 282 1.44 26.45 12.83
C SER A 282 2.31 25.26 13.27
N THR A 283 2.70 24.40 12.32
CA THR A 283 3.52 23.21 12.56
C THR A 283 5.01 23.52 12.61
N GLN A 284 5.48 24.53 11.87
CA GLN A 284 6.89 24.97 11.91
C GLN A 284 7.28 25.72 13.21
N LYS A 285 6.30 26.21 13.96
CA LYS A 285 6.53 26.95 15.23
C LYS A 285 6.64 26.04 16.46
N ARG A 286 6.51 24.72 16.30
CA ARG A 286 6.63 23.71 17.35
C ARG A 286 7.95 22.96 17.24
#